data_AF-A0A2G8EK19-F1
#
_entry.id   AF-A0A2G8EK19-F1
#
_cell.length_a   1.000
_cell.length_b   1.000
_cell.length_c   1.000
_cell.angle_alpha   90.00
_cell.angle_beta   90.00
_cell.angle_gamma   90.00
#
_symmetry.space_group_name_H-M   'P 1'
#
loop_
_entity.id
_entity.type
_entity.pdbx_description
1 polymer ?
#
loop_
_entity_poly.entity_id
_entity_poly.type
_entity_poly.pdbx_seq_one_letter_code
_entity_poly.pdbx_strand_id
1 'polypeptide(L)'
;MSLEINTLIKERRYVSDDGCDYCATFIDNWNAAARARSGACYQPPVKPPVVCNPKTETGAVVKIGNRNVYGRKVITGVYQLHHSGRSAVQIAHMLKMPVYRVEHLLKRGTSVRREIFRQVLTQPLPTEAEIMRCLAAESKA
;
A
#
# COMPACT_ATOMS: atom_id res chain seq x y z
N MET A 1 -40.74 46.37 41.97
CA MET A 1 -40.40 45.46 40.86
C MET A 1 -38.88 45.45 40.72
N SER A 2 -38.22 44.43 41.29
CA SER A 2 -36.77 44.29 41.18
C SER A 2 -36.43 43.78 39.79
N LEU A 3 -35.81 44.62 38.97
CA LEU A 3 -35.23 44.20 37.69
C LEU A 3 -34.12 43.19 37.99
N GLU A 4 -34.28 41.95 37.52
CA GLU A 4 -33.20 40.97 37.58
C GLU A 4 -32.04 41.45 36.72
N ILE A 5 -30.97 41.90 37.38
CA ILE A 5 -29.75 42.46 36.78
C ILE A 5 -29.15 41.52 35.73
N ASN A 6 -29.35 40.20 35.89
CA ASN A 6 -28.88 39.17 34.96
C ASN A 6 -29.54 39.24 33.56
N THR A 7 -30.67 39.92 33.42
CA THR A 7 -31.35 40.08 32.11
C THR A 7 -30.77 41.21 31.25
N LEU A 8 -29.93 42.07 31.83
CA LEU A 8 -29.33 43.24 31.16
C LEU A 8 -28.02 42.93 30.41
N ILE A 9 -27.37 41.79 30.69
CA ILE A 9 -26.10 41.43 30.07
C ILE A 9 -26.39 40.58 28.82
N LYS A 10 -26.62 41.25 27.68
CA LYS A 10 -26.79 40.61 26.35
C LYS A 10 -25.46 40.39 25.61
N GLU A 11 -24.35 40.31 26.33
CA GLU A 11 -23.04 40.09 25.74
C GLU A 11 -22.84 38.57 25.54
N ARG A 12 -23.06 38.06 24.33
CA ARG A 12 -22.61 36.71 23.97
C ARG A 12 -21.10 36.74 23.79
N ARG A 13 -20.36 36.52 24.88
CA ARG A 13 -18.92 36.27 24.79
C ARG A 13 -18.73 34.91 24.13
N TYR A 14 -18.09 34.90 22.97
CA TYR A 14 -17.64 33.67 22.34
C TYR A 14 -16.49 33.12 23.18
N VAL A 15 -16.82 32.26 24.14
CA VAL A 15 -15.83 31.49 24.90
C VAL A 15 -15.45 30.32 24.00
N SER A 16 -14.37 30.48 23.25
CA SER A 16 -13.75 29.36 22.56
C SER A 16 -12.99 28.56 23.59
N ASP A 17 -13.45 27.35 23.89
CA ASP A 17 -12.69 26.39 24.67
C ASP A 17 -11.52 25.90 23.80
N ASP A 18 -10.28 26.09 24.26
CA ASP A 18 -9.09 25.60 23.57
C ASP A 18 -8.89 24.09 23.78
N GLY A 19 -9.74 23.45 24.59
CA GLY A 19 -9.78 22.01 24.77
C GLY A 19 -8.61 21.47 25.57
N CYS A 20 -8.05 22.28 26.48
CA CYS A 20 -6.81 21.97 27.20
C CYS A 20 -5.60 21.89 26.25
N ASP A 21 -5.44 22.87 25.36
CA ASP A 21 -4.27 22.93 24.47
C ASP A 21 -2.99 23.32 25.23
N TYR A 22 -2.23 22.30 25.63
CA TYR A 22 -0.94 22.46 26.31
C TYR A 22 0.25 22.62 25.34
N CYS A 23 0.04 22.79 24.03
CA CYS A 23 1.13 22.86 23.05
C CYS A 23 2.19 23.91 23.41
N ALA A 24 1.77 25.10 23.85
CA ALA A 24 2.71 26.16 24.28
C ALA A 24 3.60 25.70 25.44
N THR A 25 3.00 25.08 26.47
CA THR A 25 3.74 24.59 27.63
C THR A 25 4.73 23.47 27.28
N PHE A 26 4.37 22.57 26.35
CA PHE A 26 5.27 21.54 25.87
C PHE A 26 6.46 22.13 25.10
N ILE A 27 6.22 23.12 24.25
CA ILE A 27 7.27 23.81 23.49
C ILE A 27 8.23 24.55 24.44
N ASP A 28 7.70 25.23 25.45
CA ASP A 28 8.51 25.94 26.45
C ASP A 28 9.39 24.97 27.25
N ASN A 29 8.81 23.84 27.68
CA ASN A 29 9.55 22.80 28.40
C ASN A 29 10.68 22.18 27.54
N TRP A 30 10.43 21.93 26.25
CA TRP A 30 11.48 21.46 25.33
C TRP A 30 12.61 22.46 25.17
N ASN A 31 12.29 23.74 25.04
CA ASN A 31 13.28 24.80 24.92
C ASN A 31 14.07 25.03 26.21
N ALA A 32 13.42 24.97 27.38
CA ALA A 32 14.09 25.05 28.67
C ALA A 32 15.08 23.89 28.85
N ALA A 33 14.66 22.67 28.52
CA ALA A 33 15.51 21.49 28.60
C ALA A 33 16.68 21.53 27.59
N ALA A 34 16.46 22.04 26.38
CA ALA A 34 17.52 22.23 25.39
C ALA A 34 18.54 23.28 25.87
N ARG A 35 18.07 24.43 26.37
CA ARG A 35 18.92 25.50 26.89
C ARG A 35 19.77 25.02 28.07
N ALA A 36 19.22 24.20 28.96
CA ALA A 36 19.96 23.62 30.08
C ALA A 36 21.09 22.67 29.63
N ARG A 37 20.93 21.98 28.50
CA ARG A 37 21.92 21.01 27.98
C ARG A 37 22.98 21.64 27.07
N SER A 38 22.57 22.51 26.14
CA SER A 38 23.43 23.01 25.06
C SER A 38 23.52 24.53 24.97
N GLY A 39 22.78 25.27 25.80
CA GLY A 39 22.67 26.73 25.70
C GLY A 39 21.90 27.24 24.48
N ALA A 40 21.41 26.34 23.62
CA ALA A 40 20.67 26.67 22.40
C ALA A 40 19.18 26.32 22.52
N CYS A 41 18.36 26.82 21.59
CA CYS A 41 16.97 26.42 21.45
C CYS A 41 16.84 24.95 21.02
N TYR A 42 15.66 24.35 21.23
CA TYR A 42 15.40 22.99 20.78
C TYR A 42 15.49 22.90 19.25
N GLN A 43 16.29 21.96 18.75
CA GLN A 43 16.36 21.62 17.34
C GLN A 43 15.83 20.19 17.13
N PRO A 44 14.87 19.98 16.22
CA PRO A 44 14.40 18.64 15.90
C PRO A 44 15.54 17.81 15.28
N PRO A 45 15.55 16.48 15.47
CA PRO A 45 16.58 15.63 14.90
C PRO A 45 16.55 15.72 13.37
N VAL A 46 17.74 15.78 12.77
CA VAL A 46 17.87 15.79 11.31
C VAL A 46 17.29 14.49 10.76
N LYS A 47 16.39 14.60 9.77
CA LYS A 47 15.83 13.43 9.09
C LYS A 47 17.00 12.61 8.51
N PRO A 48 17.10 11.30 8.78
CA PRO A 48 18.20 10.50 8.25
C PRO A 48 18.19 10.52 6.72
N PRO A 49 19.37 10.54 6.07
CA PRO A 49 19.44 10.48 4.62
C PRO A 49 18.79 9.20 4.12
N VAL A 50 18.06 9.29 3.01
CA VAL A 50 17.46 8.13 2.36
C VAL A 50 18.60 7.26 1.83
N VAL A 51 18.85 6.13 2.49
CA VAL A 51 19.95 5.22 2.15
C VAL A 51 19.70 4.40 0.89
N CYS A 52 18.43 4.19 0.54
CA CYS A 52 18.05 3.40 -0.63
C CYS A 52 16.66 3.81 -1.12
N ASN A 53 16.50 3.94 -2.43
CA ASN A 53 15.18 4.00 -3.05
C ASN A 53 14.67 2.55 -3.21
N PRO A 54 13.42 2.25 -2.84
CA PRO A 54 12.87 0.92 -3.05
C PRO A 54 12.95 0.58 -4.54
N LYS A 55 13.54 -0.57 -4.88
CA LYS A 55 13.57 -1.09 -6.25
C LYS A 55 12.13 -1.29 -6.70
N THR A 56 11.63 -0.35 -7.49
CA THR A 56 10.37 -0.52 -8.21
C THR A 56 10.71 -1.40 -9.41
N GLU A 57 10.20 -2.63 -9.42
CA GLU A 57 10.42 -3.53 -10.55
C GLU A 57 9.71 -2.96 -11.79
N THR A 58 10.48 -2.39 -12.71
CA THR A 58 10.03 -1.94 -14.04
C THR A 58 9.78 -3.16 -14.93
N GLY A 59 8.76 -3.95 -14.60
CA GLY A 59 8.28 -5.05 -15.43
C GLY A 59 7.20 -4.56 -16.41
N ALA A 60 7.07 -5.25 -17.56
CA ALA A 60 5.92 -5.06 -18.43
C ALA A 60 4.63 -5.29 -17.63
N VAL A 61 3.66 -4.39 -17.71
CA VAL A 61 2.39 -4.49 -16.99
C VAL A 61 1.30 -4.86 -17.97
N VAL A 62 0.63 -5.99 -17.74
CA VAL A 62 -0.51 -6.46 -18.53
C VAL A 62 -1.78 -6.30 -17.71
N LYS A 63 -2.75 -5.54 -18.22
CA LYS A 63 -4.01 -5.27 -17.51
C LYS A 63 -4.99 -6.43 -17.72
N ILE A 64 -4.89 -7.50 -16.92
CA ILE A 64 -5.90 -8.59 -16.93
C ILE A 64 -7.12 -8.21 -16.12
N GLY A 65 -6.90 -7.52 -14.97
CA GLY A 65 -7.94 -7.09 -14.04
C GLY A 65 -8.53 -8.21 -13.21
N ASN A 66 -9.52 -7.88 -12.37
CA ASN A 66 -10.26 -8.87 -11.59
C ASN A 66 -11.38 -9.49 -12.44
N ARG A 67 -11.36 -10.83 -12.58
CA ARG A 67 -12.39 -11.61 -13.30
C ARG A 67 -12.95 -12.70 -12.39
N ASN A 68 -14.23 -13.03 -12.56
CA ASN A 68 -14.86 -14.15 -11.85
C ASN A 68 -14.24 -15.49 -12.25
N VAL A 69 -13.95 -15.66 -13.55
CA VAL A 69 -13.32 -16.85 -14.12
C VAL A 69 -12.14 -16.43 -14.99
N TYR A 70 -11.00 -17.09 -14.78
CA TYR A 70 -9.81 -16.93 -15.61
C TYR A 70 -9.73 -18.10 -16.59
N GLY A 71 -9.47 -17.79 -17.86
CA GLY A 71 -9.26 -18.81 -18.90
C GLY A 71 -7.99 -19.62 -18.66
N ARG A 72 -7.90 -20.78 -19.31
CA ARG A 72 -6.76 -21.72 -19.17
C ARG A 72 -5.42 -21.04 -19.41
N LYS A 73 -5.31 -20.21 -20.47
CA LYS A 73 -4.07 -19.48 -20.81
C LYS A 73 -3.60 -18.52 -19.73
N VAL A 74 -4.52 -17.79 -19.09
CA VAL A 74 -4.18 -16.87 -17.98
C VAL A 74 -3.67 -17.66 -16.78
N ILE A 75 -4.32 -18.78 -16.46
CA ILE A 75 -3.88 -19.67 -15.37
C ILE A 75 -2.50 -20.25 -15.67
N THR A 76 -2.25 -20.69 -16.92
CA THR A 76 -0.94 -21.18 -17.37
C THR A 76 0.14 -20.10 -17.19
N GLY A 77 -0.12 -18.87 -17.64
CA GLY A 77 0.84 -17.77 -17.51
C GLY A 77 1.13 -17.40 -16.05
N VAL A 78 0.14 -17.44 -15.15
CA VAL A 78 0.35 -17.25 -13.71
C VAL A 78 1.28 -18.33 -13.14
N TYR A 79 1.12 -19.59 -13.54
CA TYR A 79 2.00 -20.66 -13.09
C TYR A 79 3.40 -20.57 -13.69
N GLN A 80 3.54 -20.15 -14.95
CA GLN A 80 4.84 -19.92 -15.57
C GLN A 80 5.60 -18.79 -14.87
N LEU A 81 4.93 -17.68 -14.53
CA LEU A 81 5.54 -16.58 -13.76
C LEU A 81 5.92 -17.01 -12.33
N HIS A 82 5.11 -17.85 -11.70
CA HIS A 82 5.48 -18.41 -10.41
C HIS A 82 6.67 -19.37 -10.52
N HIS A 83 6.74 -20.16 -11.59
CA HIS A 83 7.85 -21.07 -11.84
C HIS A 83 9.16 -20.33 -12.16
N SER A 84 9.10 -19.16 -12.79
CA SER A 84 10.25 -18.27 -13.01
C SER A 84 10.76 -17.56 -11.74
N GLY A 85 10.13 -17.80 -10.58
CA GLY A 85 10.57 -17.28 -9.29
C GLY A 85 9.90 -15.97 -8.85
N ARG A 86 8.87 -15.50 -9.55
CA ARG A 86 8.12 -14.30 -9.13
C ARG A 86 7.20 -14.61 -7.95
N SER A 87 7.19 -13.70 -6.98
CA SER A 87 6.27 -13.79 -5.84
C SER A 87 4.82 -13.51 -6.25
N ALA A 88 3.86 -13.99 -5.46
CA ALA A 88 2.44 -13.72 -5.71
C ALA A 88 2.12 -12.20 -5.77
N VAL A 89 2.82 -11.39 -4.98
CA VAL A 89 2.68 -9.93 -4.95
C VAL A 89 3.21 -9.30 -6.25
N GLN A 90 4.38 -9.76 -6.73
CA GLN A 90 4.93 -9.29 -8.01
C GLN A 90 4.00 -9.66 -9.17
N ILE A 91 3.51 -10.90 -9.22
CA ILE A 91 2.57 -11.35 -10.26
C ILE A 91 1.27 -10.54 -10.22
N ALA A 92 0.73 -10.29 -9.03
CA ALA A 92 -0.46 -9.46 -8.86
C ALA A 92 -0.24 -8.04 -9.40
N HIS A 93 0.93 -7.44 -9.14
CA HIS A 93 1.29 -6.12 -9.64
C HIS A 93 1.45 -6.11 -11.17
N MET A 94 2.13 -7.11 -11.75
CA MET A 94 2.35 -7.26 -13.19
C MET A 94 1.04 -7.45 -13.96
N LEU A 95 0.09 -8.21 -13.41
CA LEU A 95 -1.18 -8.55 -14.08
C LEU A 95 -2.34 -7.60 -13.71
N LYS A 96 -2.10 -6.64 -12.82
CA LYS A 96 -3.12 -5.79 -12.18
C LYS A 96 -4.30 -6.61 -11.65
N MET A 97 -3.95 -7.70 -10.96
CA MET A 97 -4.90 -8.61 -10.31
C MET A 97 -4.82 -8.45 -8.79
N PRO A 98 -5.90 -8.73 -8.04
CA PRO A 98 -5.83 -8.76 -6.58
C PRO A 98 -4.94 -9.89 -6.07
N VAL A 99 -4.12 -9.61 -5.04
CA VAL A 99 -3.16 -10.58 -4.47
C VAL A 99 -3.86 -11.86 -3.99
N TYR A 100 -4.97 -11.73 -3.25
CA TYR A 100 -5.75 -12.86 -2.75
C TYR A 100 -6.19 -13.82 -3.88
N ARG A 101 -6.42 -13.27 -5.08
CA ARG A 101 -6.87 -14.04 -6.24
C ARG A 101 -5.73 -14.87 -6.82
N VAL A 102 -4.54 -14.28 -6.92
CA VAL A 102 -3.31 -14.96 -7.36
C VAL A 102 -2.96 -16.08 -6.40
N GLU A 103 -2.95 -15.82 -5.09
CA GLU A 103 -2.71 -16.85 -4.07
C GLU A 103 -3.70 -18.02 -4.18
N HIS A 104 -4.98 -17.71 -4.39
CA HIS A 104 -5.98 -18.74 -4.61
C HIS A 104 -5.72 -19.56 -5.89
N LEU A 105 -5.19 -18.97 -6.97
CA LEU A 105 -4.80 -19.71 -8.16
C LEU A 105 -3.61 -20.64 -7.85
N LEU A 106 -2.63 -20.17 -7.07
CA LEU A 106 -1.45 -20.93 -6.66
C LEU A 106 -1.77 -22.12 -5.72
N LYS A 107 -2.86 -22.06 -4.95
CA LYS A 107 -3.34 -23.17 -4.10
C LYS A 107 -3.76 -24.43 -4.87
N ARG A 108 -3.97 -24.36 -6.19
CA ARG A 108 -4.25 -25.55 -7.05
C ARG A 108 -5.45 -26.40 -6.61
N GLY A 109 -6.51 -25.80 -6.06
CA GLY A 109 -7.63 -26.54 -5.44
C GLY A 109 -8.43 -27.48 -6.37
N THR A 110 -8.43 -27.24 -7.69
CA THR A 110 -9.20 -28.04 -8.67
C THR A 110 -8.30 -29.00 -9.45
N SER A 111 -8.85 -30.14 -9.93
CA SER A 111 -8.14 -31.12 -10.79
C SER A 111 -7.51 -30.47 -12.03
N VAL A 112 -8.27 -29.62 -12.74
CA VAL A 112 -7.81 -28.89 -13.93
C VAL A 112 -6.58 -28.03 -13.64
N ARG A 113 -6.57 -27.29 -12.53
CA ARG A 113 -5.41 -26.48 -12.11
C ARG A 113 -4.18 -27.33 -11.79
N ARG A 114 -4.36 -28.51 -11.18
CA ARG A 114 -3.26 -29.45 -10.91
C ARG A 114 -2.68 -30.04 -12.20
N GLU A 115 -3.52 -30.28 -13.20
CA GLU A 115 -3.08 -30.73 -14.52
C GLU A 115 -2.29 -29.64 -15.26
N ILE A 116 -2.80 -28.41 -15.32
CA ILE A 116 -2.11 -27.27 -15.95
C ILE A 116 -0.76 -27.03 -15.27
N PHE A 117 -0.72 -27.07 -13.93
CA PHE A 117 0.52 -26.89 -13.19
C PHE A 117 1.54 -27.99 -13.53
N ARG A 118 1.11 -29.26 -13.63
CA ARG A 118 1.99 -30.35 -14.07
C ARG A 118 2.52 -30.11 -15.49
N GLN A 119 1.66 -29.69 -16.42
CA GLN A 119 2.06 -29.36 -17.79
C GLN A 119 3.13 -28.26 -17.82
N VAL A 120 2.96 -27.20 -17.03
CA VAL A 120 3.94 -26.11 -16.92
C VAL A 120 5.29 -26.58 -16.37
N LEU A 121 5.29 -27.50 -15.39
CA LEU A 121 6.54 -28.05 -14.84
C LEU A 121 7.28 -28.99 -15.80
N THR A 122 6.54 -29.68 -16.67
CA THR A 122 7.16 -30.62 -17.64
C THR A 122 7.69 -29.94 -18.89
N GLN A 123 7.18 -28.74 -19.20
CA GLN A 123 7.58 -27.99 -20.38
C GLN A 123 8.77 -27.08 -20.08
N PRO A 124 9.65 -26.82 -21.07
CA PRO A 124 10.71 -25.83 -20.91
C PRO A 124 10.09 -24.46 -20.59
N LEU A 125 10.66 -23.77 -19.60
CA LEU A 125 10.17 -22.46 -19.17
C LEU A 125 10.39 -21.42 -20.29
N PRO A 126 9.31 -20.84 -20.85
CA PRO A 126 9.44 -19.75 -21.81
C PRO A 126 9.99 -18.49 -21.15
N THR A 127 10.53 -17.57 -21.95
CA THR A 127 11.06 -16.31 -21.42
C THR A 127 9.93 -15.45 -20.84
N GLU A 128 10.24 -14.63 -19.84
CA GLU A 128 9.26 -13.76 -19.19
C GLU A 128 8.54 -12.84 -20.20
N ALA A 129 9.26 -12.36 -21.22
CA ALA A 129 8.71 -11.54 -22.28
C ALA A 129 7.66 -12.28 -23.13
N GLU A 130 7.87 -13.58 -23.42
CA GLU A 130 6.90 -14.40 -24.17
C GLU A 130 5.66 -14.70 -23.35
N ILE A 131 5.82 -15.00 -22.06
CA ILE A 131 4.69 -15.19 -21.14
C ILE A 131 3.84 -13.93 -21.11
N MET A 132 4.47 -12.77 -20.96
CA MET A 132 3.78 -11.48 -20.93
C MET A 132 3.11 -11.14 -22.27
N ARG A 133 3.72 -11.49 -23.41
CA ARG A 133 3.10 -11.34 -24.74
C ARG A 133 1.84 -12.20 -24.88
N CYS A 134 1.89 -13.46 -24.46
CA CYS A 134 0.74 -14.36 -24.47
C CYS A 134 -0.37 -13.89 -23.54
N LEU A 135 -0.02 -13.35 -22.37
CA LEU A 135 -0.99 -12.77 -21.43
C LEU A 135 -1.58 -11.45 -21.94
N ALA A 136 -0.81 -10.64 -22.66
CA ALA A 136 -1.28 -9.41 -23.28
C ALA A 136 -2.34 -9.69 -24.37
N ALA A 137 -2.18 -10.75 -25.16
CA ALA A 137 -3.18 -11.16 -26.14
C ALA A 137 -4.53 -11.57 -25.50
N GLU A 138 -4.51 -12.04 -24.25
CA GLU A 138 -5.70 -12.43 -23.47
C GLU A 138 -6.25 -11.28 -22.61
N SER A 139 -5.57 -10.13 -22.60
CA SER A 139 -6.09 -8.91 -22.00
C SER A 139 -7.17 -8.34 -22.92
N LYS A 140 -8.42 -8.30 -22.43
CA LYS A 140 -9.47 -7.50 -23.05
C LYS A 140 -9.17 -6.05 -22.68
N ALA A 141 -8.26 -5.44 -23.43
CA ALA A 141 -8.17 -3.99 -23.52
C ALA A 141 -9.31 -3.48 -24.42
#